data_AF-A4G9G9-F1
#
_entry.id   AF-A4G9G9-F1
#
_cell.length_a   1.000
_cell.length_b   1.000
_cell.length_c   1.000
_cell.angle_alpha   90.00
_cell.angle_beta   90.00
_cell.angle_gamma   90.00
#
_symmetry.space_group_name_H-M   'P 1'
#
loop_
_entity.id
_entity.type
_entity.pdbx_description
1 polymer ?
#
loop_
_entity_poly.entity_id
_entity_poly.type
_entity_poly.pdbx_seq_one_letter_code
_entity_poly.pdbx_strand_id
1 'polypeptide(L)'
;MNEMDIPNDVRTVMSALADFERRLESLIDEISEKRYFSPPERERLREIITPLKADIKASAKRMKVNDDRLPQTDIERCYFEPALRSASANFTVATNSNPITSNWVACLYGVKIDISHPLFNLKQQYPGID
;
A
#
# COMPACT_ATOMS: atom_id res chain seq x y z
N MET A 1 -33.76 -11.49 -5.27
CA MET A 1 -32.37 -11.15 -4.93
C MET A 1 -32.00 -9.99 -5.83
N ASN A 2 -31.95 -8.77 -5.30
CA ASN A 2 -31.54 -7.61 -6.08
C ASN A 2 -30.07 -7.77 -6.47
N GLU A 3 -29.76 -7.50 -7.74
CA GLU A 3 -28.42 -7.09 -8.15
C GLU A 3 -27.96 -6.02 -7.16
N MET A 4 -26.97 -6.38 -6.34
CA MET A 4 -26.31 -5.44 -5.47
C MET A 4 -25.53 -4.54 -6.41
N ASP A 5 -26.08 -3.36 -6.70
CA ASP A 5 -25.38 -2.31 -7.44
C ASP A 5 -24.19 -1.89 -6.58
N ILE A 6 -23.06 -2.56 -6.84
CA ILE A 6 -21.84 -2.40 -6.08
C ILE A 6 -21.35 -0.97 -6.34
N PRO A 7 -21.20 -0.13 -5.30
CA PRO A 7 -20.78 1.25 -5.49
C PRO A 7 -19.41 1.27 -6.19
N ASN A 8 -19.29 2.04 -7.27
CA ASN A 8 -18.03 2.24 -8.01
C ASN A 8 -16.85 2.64 -7.10
N ASP A 9 -17.16 3.28 -5.97
CA ASP A 9 -16.24 3.64 -4.92
C ASP A 9 -15.55 2.43 -4.25
N VAL A 10 -16.27 1.34 -4.00
CA VAL A 10 -15.70 0.09 -3.45
C VAL A 10 -14.64 -0.46 -4.39
N ARG A 11 -14.97 -0.59 -5.69
CA ARG A 11 -14.01 -1.02 -6.73
C ARG A 11 -12.77 -0.15 -6.77
N THR A 12 -12.96 1.16 -6.64
CA THR A 12 -11.87 2.13 -6.69
C THR A 12 -10.94 2.00 -5.49
N VAL A 13 -11.48 1.89 -4.28
CA VAL A 13 -10.70 1.68 -3.05
C VAL A 13 -10.01 0.31 -3.07
N MET A 14 -10.70 -0.75 -3.47
CA MET A 14 -10.11 -2.10 -3.59
C MET A 14 -8.93 -2.12 -4.55
N SER A 15 -9.11 -1.52 -5.73
CA SER A 15 -8.06 -1.44 -6.74
C SER A 15 -6.84 -0.65 -6.24
N ALA A 16 -7.06 0.48 -5.56
CA ALA A 16 -5.97 1.29 -5.02
C ALA A 16 -5.19 0.56 -3.91
N LEU A 17 -5.88 -0.10 -2.97
CA LEU A 17 -5.22 -0.88 -1.92
C LEU A 17 -4.47 -2.09 -2.50
N ALA A 18 -5.06 -2.76 -3.49
CA ALA A 18 -4.43 -3.89 -4.17
C ALA A 18 -3.16 -3.48 -4.94
N ASP A 19 -3.15 -2.29 -5.56
CA ASP A 19 -1.94 -1.78 -6.21
C ASP A 19 -0.79 -1.56 -5.22
N PHE A 20 -1.07 -0.94 -4.07
CA PHE A 20 -0.06 -0.76 -3.02
C PHE A 20 0.43 -2.10 -2.46
N GLU A 21 -0.48 -3.03 -2.16
CA GLU A 21 -0.14 -4.38 -1.69
C GLU A 21 0.80 -5.09 -2.69
N ARG A 22 0.45 -5.10 -3.97
CA ARG A 22 1.25 -5.73 -5.03
C ARG A 22 2.64 -5.10 -5.16
N ARG A 23 2.74 -3.77 -5.09
CA ARG A 23 4.02 -3.05 -5.15
C ARG A 23 4.90 -3.36 -3.94
N LEU A 24 4.31 -3.45 -2.75
CA LEU A 24 5.02 -3.85 -1.53
C LEU A 24 5.49 -5.30 -1.61
N GLU A 25 4.62 -6.21 -2.04
CA GLU A 25 4.93 -7.63 -2.19
C GLU A 25 6.07 -7.86 -3.17
N SER A 26 6.01 -7.25 -4.36
CA SER A 26 7.09 -7.35 -5.35
C SER A 26 8.45 -6.90 -4.79
N LEU A 27 8.46 -5.82 -3.99
CA LEU A 27 9.67 -5.32 -3.36
C LEU A 27 10.16 -6.22 -2.21
N ILE A 28 9.24 -6.77 -1.42
CA ILE A 28 9.55 -7.74 -0.35
C ILE A 28 10.19 -8.99 -0.97
N ASP A 29 9.58 -9.54 -2.01
CA ASP A 29 10.06 -10.75 -2.68
C ASP A 29 11.47 -10.55 -3.25
N GLU A 30 11.70 -9.43 -3.95
CA GLU A 30 13.03 -9.08 -4.49
C GLU A 30 14.10 -8.97 -3.40
N ILE A 31 13.73 -8.49 -2.19
CA ILE A 31 14.68 -8.31 -1.10
C ILE A 31 14.91 -9.59 -0.29
N SER A 32 13.84 -10.35 -0.04
CA SER A 32 13.82 -11.46 0.92
C SER A 32 14.78 -12.61 0.58
N GLU A 33 15.05 -12.83 -0.71
CA GLU A 33 15.90 -13.92 -1.18
C GLU A 33 17.39 -13.59 -1.15
N LYS A 34 17.76 -12.32 -0.95
CA LYS A 34 19.13 -11.84 -1.15
C LYS A 34 19.87 -11.56 0.15
N ARG A 35 21.10 -12.06 0.22
CA ARG A 35 22.07 -11.79 1.32
C ARG A 35 23.01 -10.62 1.04
N TYR A 36 23.00 -10.10 -0.18
CA TYR A 36 23.86 -9.00 -0.60
C TYR A 36 23.23 -8.24 -1.77
N PHE A 37 23.47 -6.93 -1.82
CA PHE A 37 23.13 -6.07 -2.94
C PHE A 37 24.36 -5.27 -3.39
N SER A 38 24.70 -5.40 -4.66
CA SER A 38 25.71 -4.56 -5.31
C SER A 38 25.26 -3.08 -5.31
N PRO A 39 26.18 -2.11 -5.49
CA PRO A 39 25.80 -0.70 -5.58
C PRO A 39 24.71 -0.40 -6.63
N PRO A 40 24.75 -0.95 -7.86
CA PRO A 40 23.68 -0.72 -8.84
C PRO A 40 22.32 -1.29 -8.42
N GLU A 41 22.30 -2.46 -7.78
CA GLU A 41 21.04 -3.04 -7.28
C GLU A 41 20.45 -2.20 -6.13
N ARG A 42 21.30 -1.67 -5.24
CA ARG A 42 20.85 -0.75 -4.19
C ARG A 42 20.26 0.54 -4.77
N GLU A 43 20.83 1.05 -5.85
CA GLU A 43 20.28 2.22 -6.53
C GLU A 43 18.92 1.91 -7.16
N ARG A 44 18.80 0.78 -7.88
CA ARG A 44 17.50 0.33 -8.42
C ARG A 44 16.43 0.19 -7.33
N LEU A 45 16.78 -0.44 -6.20
CA LEU A 45 15.84 -0.58 -5.09
C LEU A 45 15.43 0.78 -4.51
N ARG A 46 16.35 1.75 -4.45
CA ARG A 46 16.06 3.12 -4.05
C ARG A 46 15.09 3.80 -5.01
N GLU A 47 15.30 3.64 -6.31
CA GLU A 47 14.42 4.18 -7.36
C GLU A 47 13.00 3.61 -7.28
N ILE A 48 12.82 2.39 -6.76
CA ILE A 48 11.51 1.76 -6.55
C ILE A 48 10.86 2.17 -5.23
N ILE A 49 11.59 2.08 -4.12
CA ILE A 49 11.03 2.32 -2.78
C ILE A 49 10.71 3.81 -2.53
N THR A 50 11.48 4.72 -3.14
CA THR A 50 11.31 6.16 -2.95
C THR A 50 9.95 6.66 -3.42
N PRO A 51 9.53 6.43 -4.69
CA PRO A 51 8.20 6.81 -5.13
C PRO A 51 7.11 6.06 -4.38
N LEU A 52 7.27 4.77 -4.07
CA LEU A 52 6.29 4.02 -3.29
C LEU A 52 6.03 4.65 -1.91
N LYS A 53 7.09 5.00 -1.18
CA LYS A 53 6.97 5.69 0.11
C LYS A 53 6.31 7.05 -0.04
N ALA A 54 6.63 7.79 -1.10
CA ALA A 54 6.03 9.10 -1.38
C ALA A 54 4.53 8.98 -1.67
N ASP A 55 4.12 8.00 -2.48
CA ASP A 55 2.73 7.74 -2.85
C ASP A 55 1.88 7.35 -1.64
N ILE A 56 2.40 6.47 -0.77
CA ILE A 56 1.71 6.09 0.49
C ILE A 56 1.53 7.32 1.38
N LYS A 57 2.57 8.15 1.54
CA LYS A 57 2.49 9.38 2.34
C LYS A 57 1.52 10.41 1.77
N ALA A 58 1.55 10.60 0.44
CA ALA A 58 0.64 11.50 -0.25
C ALA A 58 -0.81 11.03 -0.10
N SER A 59 -1.05 9.74 -0.28
CA SER A 59 -2.37 9.11 -0.12
C SER A 59 -2.88 9.21 1.32
N ALA A 60 -2.00 9.00 2.31
CA ALA A 60 -2.33 9.17 3.73
C ALA A 60 -2.69 10.61 4.09
N LYS A 61 -2.03 11.60 3.46
CA LYS A 61 -2.35 13.01 3.63
C LYS A 61 -3.68 13.38 2.95
N ARG A 62 -3.91 12.84 1.76
CA ARG A 62 -5.12 13.12 0.97
C ARG A 62 -6.36 12.44 1.54
N MET A 63 -6.19 11.26 2.15
CA MET A 63 -7.25 10.42 2.74
C MET A 63 -8.28 9.91 1.71
N LYS A 64 -8.01 10.09 0.41
CA LYS A 64 -8.87 9.74 -0.73
C LYS A 64 -8.07 9.04 -1.82
N VAL A 65 -8.75 8.23 -2.62
CA VAL A 65 -8.18 7.58 -3.81
C VAL A 65 -8.06 8.58 -4.97
N ASN A 66 -9.08 9.41 -5.17
CA ASN A 66 -9.22 10.30 -6.33
C ASN A 66 -9.17 11.80 -5.96
N ASP A 67 -9.55 12.65 -6.91
CA ASP A 67 -9.52 14.12 -6.89
C ASP A 67 -10.01 14.75 -5.57
N ASP A 68 -9.25 15.73 -5.08
CA ASP A 68 -9.52 16.50 -3.86
C ASP A 68 -10.85 17.27 -3.91
N ARG A 69 -11.40 17.51 -5.11
CA ARG A 69 -12.65 18.24 -5.35
C ARG A 69 -13.91 17.51 -4.88
N LEU A 70 -13.88 16.18 -4.78
CA LEU A 70 -15.01 15.39 -4.28
C LEU A 70 -14.89 15.17 -2.77
N PRO A 71 -16.00 15.12 -2.02
CA PRO A 71 -15.95 14.76 -0.61
C PRO A 71 -15.41 13.33 -0.45
N GLN A 72 -14.71 13.09 0.66
CA GLN A 72 -14.25 11.75 1.02
C GLN A 72 -15.48 10.85 1.23
N THR A 73 -15.44 9.66 0.64
CA THR A 73 -16.54 8.70 0.73
C THR A 73 -16.51 7.92 2.04
N ASP A 74 -17.61 7.21 2.35
CA ASP A 74 -17.65 6.36 3.54
C ASP A 74 -16.71 5.15 3.42
N ILE A 75 -16.54 4.60 2.20
CA ILE A 75 -15.59 3.50 1.99
C ILE A 75 -14.15 4.00 2.17
N GLU A 76 -13.83 5.19 1.66
CA GLU A 76 -12.51 5.81 1.88
C GLU A 76 -12.26 6.06 3.37
N ARG A 77 -13.24 6.60 4.11
CA ARG A 77 -13.14 6.84 5.56
C ARG A 77 -12.94 5.55 6.36
N CYS A 78 -13.65 4.48 6.01
CA CYS A 78 -13.63 3.23 6.77
C CYS A 78 -12.43 2.33 6.43
N TYR A 79 -11.95 2.36 5.19
CA TYR A 79 -10.96 1.39 4.70
C TYR A 79 -9.67 2.04 4.20
N PHE A 80 -9.77 3.07 3.37
CA PHE A 80 -8.60 3.65 2.71
C PHE A 80 -7.78 4.53 3.66
N GLU A 81 -8.41 5.53 4.27
CA GLU A 81 -7.75 6.45 5.21
C GLU A 81 -7.02 5.71 6.34
N PRO A 82 -7.67 4.83 7.13
CA PRO A 82 -6.98 4.18 8.24
C PRO A 82 -5.83 3.29 7.78
N ALA A 83 -5.98 2.59 6.65
CA ALA A 83 -4.91 1.77 6.06
C ALA A 83 -3.69 2.63 5.73
N LEU A 84 -3.88 3.72 4.97
CA LEU A 84 -2.78 4.55 4.49
C LEU A 84 -2.14 5.35 5.62
N ARG A 85 -2.90 5.78 6.63
CA ARG A 85 -2.33 6.46 7.81
C ARG A 85 -1.46 5.53 8.64
N SER A 86 -1.91 4.30 8.92
CA SER A 86 -1.11 3.30 9.62
C SER A 86 0.15 2.94 8.82
N ALA A 87 -0.02 2.58 7.54
CA ALA A 87 1.06 2.24 6.62
C ALA A 87 2.11 3.36 6.53
N SER A 88 1.69 4.62 6.38
CA SER A 88 2.57 5.79 6.32
C SER A 88 3.37 5.98 7.61
N ALA A 89 2.73 5.80 8.77
CA ALA A 89 3.40 5.89 10.07
C ALA A 89 4.42 4.77 10.28
N ASN A 90 4.10 3.55 9.84
CA ASN A 90 4.96 2.37 9.97
C ASN A 90 6.07 2.29 8.90
N PHE A 91 6.00 3.08 7.83
CA PHE A 91 7.03 3.17 6.79
C PHE A 91 8.25 3.98 7.28
N THR A 92 9.00 3.40 8.22
CA THR A 92 10.08 4.09 8.95
C THR A 92 11.43 4.01 8.25
N VAL A 93 11.68 2.98 7.44
CA VAL A 93 12.98 2.78 6.78
C VAL A 93 13.37 3.95 5.87
N ALA A 94 14.62 4.37 5.96
CA ALA A 94 15.18 5.41 5.09
C ALA A 94 15.47 4.81 3.70
N THR A 95 15.00 5.46 2.63
CA THR A 95 15.08 4.93 1.26
C THR A 95 16.50 4.88 0.70
N ASN A 96 17.43 5.63 1.32
CA ASN A 96 18.85 5.62 0.99
C ASN A 96 19.70 4.65 1.84
N SER A 97 19.09 3.93 2.77
CA SER A 97 19.78 2.97 3.64
C SER A 97 20.03 1.61 2.96
N ASN A 98 20.79 0.73 3.61
CA ASN A 98 21.04 -0.61 3.08
C ASN A 98 19.85 -1.54 3.40
N PRO A 99 19.25 -2.22 2.40
CA PRO A 99 18.04 -3.02 2.59
C PRO A 99 18.14 -4.10 3.66
N ILE A 100 19.31 -4.71 3.81
CA ILE A 100 19.54 -5.83 4.72
C ILE A 100 19.80 -5.31 6.14
N THR A 101 20.81 -4.44 6.29
CA THR A 101 21.22 -3.99 7.63
C THR A 101 20.19 -3.07 8.27
N SER A 102 19.36 -2.39 7.47
CA SER A 102 18.25 -1.55 7.93
C SER A 102 16.91 -2.30 7.95
N ASN A 103 16.92 -3.62 7.75
CA ASN A 103 15.77 -4.52 7.89
C ASN A 103 14.53 -4.07 7.10
N TRP A 104 14.71 -3.75 5.81
CA TRP A 104 13.62 -3.29 4.96
C TRP A 104 12.48 -4.31 4.88
N VAL A 105 12.79 -5.60 4.77
CA VAL A 105 11.79 -6.67 4.66
C VAL A 105 10.80 -6.61 5.82
N ALA A 106 11.27 -6.56 7.07
CA ALA A 106 10.39 -6.52 8.22
C ALA A 106 9.52 -5.26 8.25
N CYS A 107 10.10 -4.10 7.92
CA CYS A 107 9.35 -2.85 7.85
C CYS A 107 8.29 -2.89 6.75
N LEU A 108 8.66 -3.28 5.53
CA LEU A 108 7.75 -3.36 4.38
C LEU A 108 6.65 -4.38 4.61
N TYR A 109 6.95 -5.50 5.29
CA TYR A 109 5.95 -6.49 5.66
C TYR A 109 4.92 -5.92 6.66
N GLY A 110 5.36 -5.13 7.64
CA GLY A 110 4.44 -4.41 8.53
C GLY A 110 3.52 -3.45 7.77
N VAL A 111 4.10 -2.64 6.88
CA VAL A 111 3.34 -1.73 6.00
C VAL A 111 2.37 -2.50 5.10
N LYS A 112 2.76 -3.66 4.57
CA LYS A 112 1.88 -4.53 3.78
C LYS A 112 0.70 -4.99 4.62
N ILE A 113 0.91 -5.47 5.84
CA ILE A 113 -0.17 -5.90 6.74
C ILE A 113 -1.19 -4.79 6.98
N ASP A 114 -0.73 -3.55 7.21
CA ASP A 114 -1.60 -2.38 7.40
C ASP A 114 -2.56 -2.14 6.23
N ILE A 115 -2.17 -2.54 5.01
CA ILE A 115 -2.94 -2.39 3.78
C ILE A 115 -3.77 -3.65 3.47
N SER A 116 -3.15 -4.83 3.60
CA SER A 116 -3.77 -6.13 3.32
C SER A 116 -4.96 -6.40 4.21
N HIS A 117 -4.93 -6.00 5.48
CA HIS A 117 -6.01 -6.29 6.41
C HIS A 117 -7.31 -5.54 6.06
N PRO A 118 -7.31 -4.20 5.84
CA PRO A 118 -8.47 -3.49 5.30
C PRO A 118 -8.93 -4.01 3.93
N LEU A 119 -8.00 -4.33 3.02
CA LEU A 119 -8.34 -4.90 1.71
C LEU A 119 -9.06 -6.25 1.83
N PHE A 120 -8.57 -7.13 2.70
CA PHE A 120 -9.22 -8.42 2.99
C PHE A 120 -10.63 -8.23 3.53
N ASN A 121 -10.82 -7.35 4.51
CA ASN A 121 -12.14 -7.05 5.08
C ASN A 121 -13.09 -6.49 4.02
N LEU A 122 -12.60 -5.61 3.14
CA LEU A 122 -13.38 -5.04 2.06
C LEU A 122 -13.82 -6.13 1.05
N LYS A 123 -12.92 -7.06 0.68
CA LYS A 123 -13.24 -8.24 -0.15
C LYS A 123 -14.28 -9.17 0.49
N GLN A 124 -14.22 -9.37 1.81
CA GLN A 124 -15.19 -10.19 2.55
C GLN A 124 -16.57 -9.53 2.64
N GLN A 125 -16.60 -8.22 2.86
CA GLN A 125 -17.86 -7.48 2.94
C GLN A 125 -18.56 -7.36 1.58
N TYR A 126 -17.79 -7.29 0.49
CA TYR A 126 -18.30 -7.14 -0.86
C TYR A 126 -17.75 -8.23 -1.80
N PRO A 127 -18.21 -9.49 -1.64
CA PRO A 127 -17.74 -10.60 -2.45
C PRO A 127 -18.16 -10.46 -3.93
N GLY A 128 -17.31 -10.93 -4.85
CA GLY A 128 -17.57 -10.91 -6.30
C GLY A 128 -17.19 -9.60 -7.00
N ILE A 129 -16.47 -8.72 -6.31
CA ILE A 129 -15.82 -7.53 -6.87
C ILE A 129 -14.35 -7.86 -7.09
N ASP A 130 -14.04 -8.40 -8.25
CA ASP A 130 -12.67 -8.45 -8.77
C ASP A 130 -12.47 -7.35 -9.84
#